data_AF-A0A1Y1CNW0-F1
#
_entry.id   AF-A0A1Y1CNW0-F1
#
_cell.length_a   1.000
_cell.length_b   1.000
_cell.length_c   1.000
_cell.angle_alpha   90.00
_cell.angle_beta   90.00
_cell.angle_gamma   90.00
#
_symmetry.space_group_name_H-M   'P 1'
#
loop_
_entity.id
_entity.type
_entity.pdbx_description
1 polymer ?
#
loop_
_entity_poly.entity_id
_entity_poly.type
_entity_poly.pdbx_seq_one_letter_code
_entity_poly.pdbx_strand_id
1 'polypeptide(L)'
;MFYDIIDKLDFSESDKYAWEEIDGKPRYRWYKYALNSVYMISSIDDLRDIDNISFDDLGAYYDSVAWVAKNDPDALKHIMGTLVEPVTDIVKQKLLSHLLKRKYYESCAIVEKYLISFPVPPERTFTRKKEKFTKDVNENIAKQIYHLSNLLVTLKTTGKEKLYEPEMTDSLSKLLNFESFSDYLIREHLDSLEWLRQNALDELKEMFTVEICTETKDNLLTYLAQKELYSLCQFFKETLQVLEMPFYFEIPPYHKKITNDDGDYINEDEE
;
A
#
# COMPACT_ATOMS: atom_id res chain seq x y z
N MET A 1 -42.94 6.24 -1.32
CA MET A 1 -41.74 5.63 -1.93
C MET A 1 -42.05 4.21 -2.37
N PHE A 2 -41.21 3.57 -3.20
CA PHE A 2 -41.40 2.18 -3.65
C PHE A 2 -41.76 1.21 -2.51
N TYR A 3 -41.04 1.27 -1.38
CA TYR A 3 -41.31 0.43 -0.22
C TYR A 3 -42.64 0.77 0.47
N ASP A 4 -42.95 2.06 0.67
CA ASP A 4 -44.26 2.48 1.19
C ASP A 4 -45.44 2.13 0.26
N ILE A 5 -45.17 1.98 -1.04
CA ILE A 5 -46.16 1.61 -2.05
C ILE A 5 -46.37 0.10 -2.00
N ILE A 6 -45.31 -0.71 -2.02
CA ILE A 6 -45.39 -2.17 -1.89
C ILE A 6 -46.09 -2.59 -0.60
N ASP A 7 -45.77 -1.95 0.53
CA ASP A 7 -46.35 -2.28 1.85
C ASP A 7 -47.86 -1.96 1.93
N LYS A 8 -48.40 -1.20 0.97
CA LYS A 8 -49.83 -0.84 0.87
C LYS A 8 -50.58 -1.58 -0.24
N LEU A 9 -49.89 -2.35 -1.07
CA LEU A 9 -50.47 -3.14 -2.15
C LEU A 9 -50.76 -4.57 -1.69
N ASP A 10 -51.75 -5.21 -2.29
CA ASP A 10 -51.91 -6.65 -2.11
C ASP A 10 -50.75 -7.42 -2.78
N PHE A 11 -50.59 -8.71 -2.44
CA PHE A 11 -49.47 -9.50 -2.93
C PHE A 11 -49.36 -9.53 -4.47
N SER A 12 -50.49 -9.61 -5.18
CA SER A 12 -50.54 -9.67 -6.65
C SER A 12 -50.17 -8.34 -7.30
N GLU A 13 -50.66 -7.24 -6.73
CA GLU A 13 -50.36 -5.89 -7.18
C GLU A 13 -48.92 -5.49 -6.87
N SER A 14 -48.40 -5.89 -5.69
CA SER A 14 -47.02 -5.67 -5.30
C SER A 14 -46.03 -6.38 -6.24
N ASP A 15 -46.34 -7.61 -6.65
CA ASP A 15 -45.49 -8.38 -7.57
C ASP A 15 -45.48 -7.73 -8.96
N LYS A 16 -46.64 -7.34 -9.49
CA LYS A 16 -46.72 -6.58 -10.76
C LYS A 16 -45.96 -5.26 -10.70
N TYR A 17 -46.05 -4.52 -9.60
CA TYR A 17 -45.35 -3.25 -9.42
C TYR A 17 -43.84 -3.41 -9.25
N ALA A 18 -43.39 -4.49 -8.59
CA ALA A 18 -41.99 -4.84 -8.43
C ALA A 18 -41.33 -5.23 -9.77
N TRP A 19 -42.06 -5.99 -10.60
CA TRP A 19 -41.60 -6.44 -11.91
C TRP A 19 -41.92 -5.49 -13.06
N GLU A 20 -42.52 -4.34 -12.78
CA GLU A 20 -42.77 -3.31 -13.78
C GLU A 20 -41.45 -2.88 -14.43
N GLU A 21 -41.43 -2.90 -15.76
CA GLU A 21 -40.31 -2.41 -16.54
C GLU A 21 -40.41 -0.90 -16.70
N ILE A 22 -39.48 -0.16 -16.10
CA ILE A 22 -39.23 1.23 -16.48
C ILE A 22 -37.97 1.24 -17.35
N ASP A 23 -38.04 1.88 -18.53
CA ASP A 23 -36.89 2.00 -19.43
C ASP A 23 -36.23 0.64 -19.74
N GLY A 24 -37.08 -0.38 -19.96
CA GLY A 24 -36.67 -1.77 -20.25
C GLY A 24 -35.99 -2.51 -19.09
N LYS A 25 -36.12 -2.01 -17.85
CA LYS A 25 -35.47 -2.57 -16.67
C LYS A 25 -36.48 -2.84 -15.54
N PRO A 26 -36.46 -4.04 -14.91
CA PRO A 26 -37.36 -4.34 -13.79
C PRO A 26 -37.04 -3.49 -12.56
N ARG A 27 -38.01 -2.70 -12.09
CA ARG A 27 -37.84 -1.72 -11.00
C ARG A 27 -37.21 -2.33 -9.75
N TYR A 28 -37.77 -3.41 -9.21
CA TYR A 28 -37.29 -4.05 -7.98
C TYR A 28 -35.83 -4.50 -8.05
N ARG A 29 -35.42 -5.07 -9.18
CA ARG A 29 -34.06 -5.60 -9.36
C ARG A 29 -33.01 -4.49 -9.23
N TRP A 30 -33.27 -3.34 -9.84
CA TRP A 30 -32.32 -2.22 -9.86
C TRP A 30 -32.26 -1.50 -8.50
N TYR A 31 -33.36 -1.46 -7.75
CA TYR A 31 -33.37 -0.94 -6.38
C TYR A 31 -32.56 -1.84 -5.43
N LYS A 32 -32.75 -3.16 -5.55
CA LYS A 32 -31.98 -4.15 -4.78
C LYS A 32 -30.48 -4.07 -5.11
N TYR A 33 -30.12 -3.87 -6.37
CA TYR A 33 -28.72 -3.71 -6.76
C TYR A 33 -28.12 -2.39 -6.30
N ALA A 34 -28.90 -1.29 -6.29
CA ALA A 34 -28.45 -0.03 -5.72
C ALA A 34 -28.16 -0.17 -4.21
N LEU A 35 -29.03 -0.86 -3.46
CA LEU A 35 -28.80 -1.19 -2.05
C LEU A 35 -27.55 -2.07 -1.87
N ASN A 36 -27.43 -3.15 -2.65
CA ASN A 36 -26.30 -4.08 -2.55
C ASN A 36 -24.95 -3.45 -2.94
N SER A 37 -24.95 -2.37 -3.72
CA SER A 37 -23.70 -1.68 -4.08
C SER A 37 -22.90 -1.24 -2.85
N VAL A 38 -23.57 -0.83 -1.77
CA VAL A 38 -22.93 -0.45 -0.51
C VAL A 38 -22.55 -1.68 0.30
N TYR A 39 -23.46 -2.64 0.48
CA TYR A 39 -23.20 -3.84 1.28
C TYR A 39 -22.08 -4.74 0.72
N MET A 40 -21.88 -4.77 -0.61
CA MET A 40 -20.77 -5.49 -1.22
C MET A 40 -19.41 -4.88 -0.86
N ILE A 41 -19.33 -3.55 -0.77
CA ILE A 41 -18.09 -2.86 -0.37
C ILE A 41 -17.92 -2.99 1.16
N SER A 42 -18.99 -2.78 1.92
CA SER A 42 -18.98 -2.86 3.39
C SER A 42 -18.61 -4.25 3.92
N SER A 43 -19.18 -5.31 3.35
CA SER A 43 -18.84 -6.69 3.77
C SER A 43 -17.37 -7.03 3.55
N ILE A 44 -16.74 -6.44 2.53
CA ILE A 44 -15.30 -6.59 2.31
C ILE A 44 -14.54 -5.73 3.32
N ASP A 45 -15.02 -4.52 3.64
CA ASP A 45 -14.45 -3.67 4.71
C ASP A 45 -14.48 -4.36 6.08
N ASP A 46 -15.55 -5.06 6.42
CA ASP A 46 -15.66 -5.77 7.70
C ASP A 46 -14.68 -6.94 7.82
N LEU A 47 -14.33 -7.57 6.69
CA LEU A 47 -13.50 -8.77 6.66
C LEU A 47 -12.01 -8.49 6.40
N ARG A 48 -11.68 -7.41 5.71
CA ARG A 48 -10.32 -7.10 5.26
C ARG A 48 -10.15 -5.62 4.92
N ASP A 49 -8.91 -5.20 4.79
CA ASP A 49 -8.61 -3.86 4.30
C ASP A 49 -8.98 -3.72 2.81
N ILE A 50 -9.76 -2.68 2.49
CA ILE A 50 -10.27 -2.41 1.14
C ILE A 50 -9.57 -1.25 0.44
N ASP A 51 -8.60 -0.57 1.08
CA ASP A 51 -7.90 0.61 0.53
C ASP A 51 -7.30 0.31 -0.85
N ASN A 52 -6.67 -0.84 -1.00
CA ASN A 52 -6.03 -1.28 -2.25
C ASN A 52 -6.89 -2.25 -3.08
N ILE A 53 -8.10 -2.58 -2.62
CA ILE A 53 -9.01 -3.44 -3.37
C ILE A 53 -9.71 -2.62 -4.45
N SER A 54 -9.63 -3.11 -5.69
CA SER A 54 -10.45 -2.59 -6.79
C SER A 54 -11.86 -3.16 -6.72
N PHE A 55 -12.85 -2.30 -6.96
CA PHE A 55 -14.25 -2.68 -7.11
C PHE A 55 -14.77 -2.35 -8.52
N ASP A 56 -13.89 -2.34 -9.53
CA ASP A 56 -14.27 -2.01 -10.92
C ASP A 56 -15.29 -3.00 -11.51
N ASP A 57 -15.26 -4.26 -11.04
CA ASP A 57 -16.17 -5.34 -11.47
C ASP A 57 -17.62 -5.18 -10.98
N LEU A 58 -17.88 -4.25 -10.05
CA LEU A 58 -19.24 -3.95 -9.57
C LEU A 58 -20.07 -3.10 -10.56
N GLY A 59 -19.74 -3.12 -11.85
CA GLY A 59 -20.36 -2.27 -12.88
C GLY A 59 -21.88 -2.28 -12.87
N ALA A 60 -22.50 -3.46 -12.86
CA ALA A 60 -23.96 -3.58 -12.83
C ALA A 60 -24.61 -2.94 -11.57
N TYR A 61 -23.89 -2.90 -10.45
CA TYR A 61 -24.34 -2.27 -9.22
C TYR A 61 -24.26 -0.74 -9.31
N TYR A 62 -23.16 -0.20 -9.85
CA TYR A 62 -23.03 1.25 -10.09
C TYR A 62 -24.04 1.77 -11.11
N ASP A 63 -24.24 1.02 -12.19
CA ASP A 63 -25.27 1.33 -13.18
C ASP A 63 -26.64 1.34 -12.50
N SER A 64 -26.85 0.46 -11.51
CA SER A 64 -28.09 0.41 -10.74
C SER A 64 -28.31 1.65 -9.89
N VAL A 65 -27.27 2.14 -9.22
CA VAL A 65 -27.32 3.42 -8.51
C VAL A 65 -27.63 4.58 -9.48
N ALA A 66 -26.99 4.59 -10.66
CA ALA A 66 -27.24 5.60 -11.70
C ALA A 66 -28.68 5.60 -12.20
N TRP A 67 -29.21 4.42 -12.44
CA TRP A 67 -30.57 4.27 -12.93
C TRP A 67 -31.61 4.67 -11.89
N VAL A 68 -31.43 4.29 -10.62
CA VAL A 68 -32.37 4.70 -9.55
C VAL A 68 -32.28 6.21 -9.34
N ALA A 69 -31.08 6.80 -9.35
CA ALA A 69 -30.93 8.26 -9.27
C ALA A 69 -31.73 9.01 -10.35
N LYS A 70 -31.70 8.50 -11.59
CA LYS A 70 -32.39 9.10 -12.73
C LYS A 70 -33.91 8.91 -12.70
N ASN A 71 -34.39 7.72 -12.31
CA ASN A 71 -35.80 7.34 -12.47
C ASN A 71 -36.63 7.46 -11.18
N ASP A 72 -36.01 7.34 -10.00
CA ASP A 72 -36.63 7.56 -8.70
C ASP A 72 -35.58 8.04 -7.67
N PRO A 73 -35.21 9.34 -7.72
CA PRO A 73 -34.20 9.89 -6.82
C PRO A 73 -34.61 9.80 -5.35
N ASP A 74 -35.91 9.84 -5.03
CA ASP A 74 -36.38 9.74 -3.65
C ASP A 74 -36.21 8.33 -3.08
N ALA A 75 -36.39 7.30 -3.92
CA ALA A 75 -36.03 5.94 -3.54
C ALA A 75 -34.52 5.80 -3.27
N LEU A 76 -33.66 6.42 -4.09
CA LEU A 76 -32.22 6.36 -3.82
C LEU A 76 -31.84 7.08 -2.52
N LYS A 77 -32.47 8.22 -2.21
CA LYS A 77 -32.29 8.91 -0.92
C LYS A 77 -32.67 8.01 0.26
N HIS A 78 -33.79 7.30 0.14
CA HIS A 78 -34.25 6.37 1.19
C HIS A 78 -33.35 5.15 1.33
N ILE A 79 -32.87 4.60 0.21
CA ILE A 79 -31.86 3.54 0.24
C ILE A 79 -30.62 4.01 1.02
N MET A 80 -30.04 5.14 0.61
CA MET A 80 -28.78 5.63 1.18
C MET A 80 -28.90 6.18 2.61
N GLY A 81 -30.03 6.80 2.93
CA GLY A 81 -30.25 7.49 4.21
C GLY A 81 -31.09 6.71 5.23
N THR A 82 -31.64 5.55 4.88
CA THR A 82 -32.52 4.78 5.78
C THR A 82 -32.27 3.27 5.72
N LEU A 83 -32.13 2.68 4.54
CA LEU A 83 -32.00 1.21 4.42
C LEU A 83 -30.57 0.70 4.53
N VAL A 84 -29.60 1.55 4.23
CA VAL A 84 -28.17 1.28 4.40
C VAL A 84 -27.77 1.67 5.82
N GLU A 85 -27.20 0.73 6.57
CA GLU A 85 -26.59 1.04 7.85
C GLU A 85 -25.40 1.99 7.67
N PRO A 86 -25.10 2.87 8.65
CA PRO A 86 -23.95 3.76 8.56
C PRO A 86 -22.64 3.00 8.28
N VAL A 87 -21.85 3.51 7.34
CA VAL A 87 -20.61 2.86 6.89
C VAL A 87 -19.36 3.65 7.28
N THR A 88 -18.18 3.09 7.04
CA THR A 88 -16.92 3.84 7.14
C THR A 88 -16.76 4.80 5.95
N ASP A 89 -16.03 5.90 6.14
CA ASP A 89 -15.75 6.89 5.09
C ASP A 89 -15.09 6.25 3.86
N ILE A 90 -14.25 5.25 4.06
CA ILE A 90 -13.59 4.51 2.97
C ILE A 90 -14.61 3.78 2.07
N VAL A 91 -15.67 3.17 2.64
CA VAL A 91 -16.73 2.51 1.86
C VAL A 91 -17.46 3.54 0.99
N LYS A 92 -17.83 4.68 1.60
CA LYS A 92 -18.49 5.79 0.87
C LYS A 92 -17.59 6.37 -0.22
N GLN A 93 -16.31 6.60 0.07
CA GLN A 93 -15.34 7.11 -0.90
C GLN A 93 -15.12 6.14 -2.07
N LYS A 94 -15.04 4.83 -1.81
CA LYS A 94 -14.94 3.81 -2.86
C LYS A 94 -16.15 3.88 -3.79
N LEU A 95 -17.37 3.85 -3.24
CA LEU A 95 -18.59 3.98 -4.03
C LEU A 95 -18.59 5.27 -4.88
N LEU A 96 -18.31 6.43 -4.27
CA LEU A 96 -18.26 7.72 -4.96
C LEU A 96 -17.21 7.75 -6.07
N SER A 97 -16.01 7.19 -5.82
CA SER A 97 -14.93 7.17 -6.81
C SER A 97 -15.32 6.41 -8.08
N HIS A 98 -16.02 5.28 -7.96
CA HIS A 98 -16.45 4.50 -9.11
C HIS A 98 -17.63 5.14 -9.84
N LEU A 99 -18.58 5.76 -9.12
CA LEU A 99 -19.64 6.56 -9.74
C LEU A 99 -19.08 7.76 -10.51
N LEU A 100 -18.08 8.45 -9.95
CA LEU A 100 -17.40 9.57 -10.60
C LEU A 100 -16.64 9.15 -11.86
N LYS A 101 -15.88 8.05 -11.81
CA LYS A 101 -15.20 7.49 -13.00
C LYS A 101 -16.17 7.24 -14.16
N ARG A 102 -17.40 6.81 -13.84
CA ARG A 102 -18.48 6.54 -14.81
C ARG A 102 -19.32 7.76 -15.17
N LYS A 103 -19.03 8.93 -14.59
CA LYS A 103 -19.75 10.20 -14.80
C LYS A 103 -21.21 10.18 -14.33
N TYR A 104 -21.52 9.43 -13.27
CA TYR A 104 -22.86 9.36 -12.67
C TYR A 104 -23.07 10.44 -11.61
N TYR A 105 -23.02 11.71 -12.03
CA TYR A 105 -22.98 12.86 -11.12
C TYR A 105 -24.22 13.01 -10.23
N GLU A 106 -25.42 12.70 -10.75
CA GLU A 106 -26.66 12.74 -9.95
C GLU A 106 -26.62 11.72 -8.81
N SER A 107 -26.12 10.52 -9.08
CA SER A 107 -25.88 9.51 -8.06
C SER A 107 -24.86 9.97 -7.03
N CYS A 108 -23.75 10.58 -7.47
CA CYS A 108 -22.74 11.10 -6.56
C CYS A 108 -23.35 12.11 -5.59
N ALA A 109 -24.15 13.06 -6.08
CA ALA A 109 -24.79 14.07 -5.24
C ALA A 109 -25.74 13.46 -4.18
N ILE A 110 -26.48 12.41 -4.55
CA ILE A 110 -27.37 11.71 -3.61
C ILE A 110 -26.54 10.89 -2.61
N VAL A 111 -25.57 10.10 -3.06
CA VAL A 111 -24.72 9.29 -2.17
C VAL A 111 -23.93 10.16 -1.20
N GLU A 112 -23.33 11.25 -1.68
CA GLU A 112 -22.56 12.17 -0.86
C GLU A 112 -23.40 12.77 0.27
N LYS A 113 -24.64 13.17 -0.04
CA LYS A 113 -25.54 13.82 0.92
C LYS A 113 -26.23 12.86 1.88
N TYR A 114 -26.65 11.68 1.42
CA TYR A 114 -27.56 10.81 2.17
C TYR A 114 -26.90 9.54 2.73
N LEU A 115 -25.80 9.05 2.15
CA LEU A 115 -25.08 7.91 2.74
C LEU A 115 -24.32 8.37 3.99
N ILE A 116 -24.79 7.94 5.15
CA ILE A 116 -24.16 8.27 6.43
C ILE A 116 -22.83 7.52 6.52
N SER A 117 -21.75 8.26 6.82
CA SER A 117 -20.44 7.67 7.02
C SER A 117 -19.73 8.23 8.25
N PHE A 118 -18.83 7.43 8.80
CA PHE A 118 -17.99 7.77 9.94
C PHE A 118 -16.50 7.67 9.60
N PRO A 119 -15.65 8.47 10.26
CA PRO A 119 -14.22 8.39 10.07
C PRO A 119 -13.70 6.98 10.38
N VAL A 120 -12.69 6.55 9.62
CA VAL A 120 -12.02 5.27 9.86
C VAL A 120 -11.46 5.26 11.28
N PRO A 121 -11.73 4.23 12.11
CA PRO A 121 -11.24 4.16 13.48
C PRO A 121 -9.70 4.31 13.53
N PRO A 122 -9.13 5.17 14.40
CA PRO A 122 -7.69 5.39 14.48
C PRO A 122 -6.88 4.12 14.72
N GLU A 123 -7.41 3.21 15.55
CA GLU A 123 -6.80 1.90 15.83
C GLU A 123 -6.68 1.05 14.56
N ARG A 124 -7.69 1.10 13.68
CA ARG A 124 -7.69 0.39 12.41
C ARG A 124 -6.65 0.98 11.45
N THR A 125 -6.55 2.31 11.40
CA THR A 125 -5.53 3.02 10.62
C THR A 125 -4.12 2.70 11.12
N PHE A 126 -3.92 2.62 12.44
CA PHE A 126 -2.65 2.26 13.04
C PHE A 126 -2.24 0.82 12.70
N THR A 127 -3.13 -0.16 12.94
CA THR A 127 -2.86 -1.58 12.65
C THR A 127 -2.56 -1.81 11.17
N ARG A 128 -3.30 -1.17 10.25
CA ARG A 128 -3.04 -1.24 8.81
C ARG A 128 -1.68 -0.67 8.42
N LYS A 129 -1.39 0.53 8.91
CA LYS A 129 -0.12 1.21 8.61
C LYS A 129 1.05 0.38 9.12
N LYS A 130 0.90 -0.21 10.30
CA LYS A 130 1.83 -1.14 10.91
C LYS A 130 2.02 -2.40 10.06
N GLU A 131 0.96 -3.09 9.64
CA GLU A 131 1.06 -4.27 8.76
C GLU A 131 1.72 -3.95 7.42
N LYS A 132 1.32 -2.85 6.75
CA LYS A 132 1.93 -2.41 5.48
C LYS A 132 3.42 -2.19 5.66
N PHE A 133 3.81 -1.39 6.66
CA PHE A 133 5.20 -1.00 6.87
C PHE A 133 6.05 -2.19 7.35
N THR A 134 5.49 -3.07 8.19
CA THR A 134 6.15 -4.31 8.59
C THR A 134 6.45 -5.18 7.37
N LYS A 135 5.48 -5.36 6.47
CA LYS A 135 5.71 -6.10 5.22
C LYS A 135 6.80 -5.44 4.38
N ASP A 136 6.69 -4.13 4.16
CA ASP A 136 7.60 -3.35 3.33
C ASP A 136 9.05 -3.42 3.86
N VAL A 137 9.25 -3.14 5.16
CA VAL A 137 10.57 -3.21 5.79
C VAL A 137 11.14 -4.63 5.75
N ASN A 138 10.32 -5.64 6.04
CA ASN A 138 10.81 -7.02 6.06
C ASN A 138 11.19 -7.50 4.65
N GLU A 139 10.34 -7.24 3.65
CA GLU A 139 10.56 -7.69 2.27
C GLU A 139 11.67 -6.91 1.56
N ASN A 140 11.74 -5.58 1.77
CA ASN A 140 12.59 -4.70 0.96
C ASN A 140 13.84 -4.20 1.69
N ILE A 141 13.90 -4.24 3.02
CA ILE A 141 15.08 -3.78 3.77
C ILE A 141 15.77 -4.94 4.47
N ALA A 142 15.08 -5.65 5.36
CA ALA A 142 15.67 -6.70 6.18
C ALA A 142 16.21 -7.87 5.33
N LYS A 143 15.40 -8.37 4.39
CA LYS A 143 15.84 -9.41 3.45
C LYS A 143 17.03 -8.99 2.59
N GLN A 144 17.10 -7.73 2.18
CA GLN A 144 18.20 -7.25 1.35
C GLN A 144 19.50 -7.18 2.15
N ILE A 145 19.47 -6.58 3.33
CA ILE A 145 20.62 -6.53 4.25
C ILE A 145 21.14 -7.95 4.52
N TYR A 146 20.23 -8.88 4.81
CA TYR A 146 20.57 -10.28 5.03
C TYR A 146 21.19 -10.94 3.78
N HIS A 147 20.60 -10.73 2.60
CA HIS A 147 21.10 -11.31 1.35
C HIS A 147 22.49 -10.79 1.00
N LEU A 148 22.71 -9.48 1.09
CA LEU A 148 24.00 -8.83 0.84
C LEU A 148 25.08 -9.34 1.79
N SER A 149 24.75 -9.44 3.07
CA SER A 149 25.64 -10.02 4.07
C SER A 149 26.01 -11.46 3.71
N ASN A 150 25.04 -12.31 3.38
CA ASN A 150 25.32 -13.71 3.01
C ASN A 150 26.16 -13.85 1.75
N LEU A 151 25.95 -12.98 0.75
CA LEU A 151 26.80 -12.93 -0.44
C LEU A 151 28.24 -12.59 -0.07
N LEU A 152 28.46 -11.60 0.80
CA LEU A 152 29.80 -11.27 1.31
C LEU A 152 30.43 -12.41 2.09
N VAL A 153 29.69 -13.09 2.97
CA VAL A 153 30.18 -14.27 3.69
C VAL A 153 30.63 -15.35 2.70
N THR A 154 29.82 -15.62 1.69
CA THR A 154 30.13 -16.62 0.65
C THR A 154 31.40 -16.24 -0.10
N LEU A 155 31.50 -14.99 -0.58
CA LEU A 155 32.68 -14.51 -1.30
C LEU A 155 33.95 -14.57 -0.43
N LYS A 156 33.86 -14.20 0.85
CA LYS A 156 34.96 -14.25 1.81
C LYS A 156 35.39 -15.67 2.17
N THR A 157 34.49 -16.65 2.11
CA THR A 157 34.79 -18.04 2.48
C THR A 157 35.22 -18.90 1.29
N THR A 158 34.59 -18.74 0.13
CA THR A 158 34.83 -19.59 -1.05
C THR A 158 35.61 -18.93 -2.18
N GLY A 159 35.73 -17.59 -2.18
CA GLY A 159 36.31 -16.81 -3.27
C GLY A 159 37.39 -15.83 -2.84
N LYS A 160 38.01 -16.02 -1.67
CA LYS A 160 38.92 -15.06 -1.02
C LYS A 160 40.01 -14.51 -1.95
N GLU A 161 40.58 -15.35 -2.80
CA GLU A 161 41.65 -14.96 -3.73
C GLU A 161 41.20 -13.94 -4.76
N LYS A 162 39.91 -13.99 -5.16
CA LYS A 162 39.31 -13.07 -6.13
C LYS A 162 38.92 -11.72 -5.53
N LEU A 163 38.84 -11.60 -4.20
CA LEU A 163 38.46 -10.35 -3.54
C LEU A 163 39.46 -9.22 -3.78
N TYR A 164 40.74 -9.56 -4.00
CA TYR A 164 41.80 -8.59 -4.25
C TYR A 164 41.91 -8.17 -5.72
N GLU A 165 41.10 -8.74 -6.61
CA GLU A 165 41.08 -8.36 -8.03
C GLU A 165 40.34 -7.03 -8.21
N PRO A 166 40.92 -6.03 -8.90
CA PRO A 166 40.31 -4.71 -9.08
C PRO A 166 38.89 -4.76 -9.67
N GLU A 167 38.65 -5.68 -10.60
CA GLU A 167 37.33 -5.90 -11.23
C GLU A 167 36.26 -6.36 -10.24
N MET A 168 36.67 -7.13 -9.22
CA MET A 168 35.79 -7.60 -8.16
C MET A 168 35.53 -6.51 -7.12
N THR A 169 36.51 -5.65 -6.81
CA THR A 169 36.31 -4.53 -5.88
C THR A 169 35.27 -3.51 -6.37
N ASP A 170 35.25 -3.16 -7.66
CA ASP A 170 34.23 -2.26 -8.24
C ASP A 170 32.83 -2.91 -8.21
N SER A 171 32.76 -4.20 -8.52
CA SER A 171 31.51 -4.97 -8.49
C SER A 171 30.95 -5.11 -7.07
N LEU A 172 31.83 -5.32 -6.07
CA LEU A 172 31.47 -5.37 -4.66
C LEU A 172 31.00 -4.03 -4.12
N SER A 173 31.68 -2.95 -4.51
CA SER A 173 31.30 -1.59 -4.13
C SER A 173 29.90 -1.24 -4.66
N LYS A 174 29.59 -1.60 -5.91
CA LYS A 174 28.24 -1.53 -6.47
C LYS A 174 27.25 -2.40 -5.70
N LEU A 175 27.63 -3.65 -5.38
CA LEU A 175 26.79 -4.59 -4.64
C LEU A 175 26.48 -4.14 -3.19
N LEU A 176 27.27 -3.24 -2.61
CA LEU A 176 27.02 -2.72 -1.25
C LEU A 176 26.53 -1.28 -1.23
N ASN A 177 26.34 -0.68 -2.39
CA ASN A 177 25.77 0.65 -2.49
C ASN A 177 24.26 0.63 -2.27
N PHE A 178 23.82 0.92 -1.04
CA PHE A 178 22.41 1.06 -0.65
C PHE A 178 21.61 2.08 -1.50
N GLU A 179 22.26 3.04 -2.18
CA GLU A 179 21.58 3.92 -3.14
C GLU A 179 21.20 3.23 -4.45
N SER A 180 22.02 2.28 -4.91
CA SER A 180 21.79 1.56 -6.17
C SER A 180 20.72 0.47 -6.05
N PHE A 181 20.44 0.02 -4.84
CA PHE A 181 19.43 -1.03 -4.54
C PHE A 181 18.01 -0.51 -4.50
N SER A 182 17.88 0.78 -4.27
CA SER A 182 16.60 1.41 -4.19
C SER A 182 16.35 2.15 -5.48
N ASP A 183 15.45 1.60 -6.27
CA ASP A 183 14.78 2.31 -7.34
C ASP A 183 14.13 3.61 -6.80
N TYR A 184 13.28 4.26 -7.59
CA TYR A 184 12.51 5.46 -7.22
C TYR A 184 11.72 5.44 -5.87
N LEU A 185 11.68 4.31 -5.13
CA LEU A 185 10.93 4.09 -3.89
C LEU A 185 11.74 4.18 -2.59
N ILE A 186 13.04 4.54 -2.58
CA ILE A 186 13.83 4.54 -1.33
C ILE A 186 13.21 5.36 -0.20
N ARG A 187 12.59 6.48 -0.54
CA ARG A 187 11.94 7.35 0.45
C ARG A 187 10.78 6.64 1.13
N GLU A 188 9.97 5.88 0.39
CA GLU A 188 8.84 5.14 0.98
C GLU A 188 9.34 4.06 1.94
N HIS A 189 10.39 3.33 1.58
CA HIS A 189 10.97 2.31 2.46
C HIS A 189 11.57 2.92 3.74
N LEU A 190 12.28 4.05 3.62
CA LEU A 190 12.85 4.76 4.77
C LEU A 190 11.75 5.36 5.67
N ASP A 191 10.67 5.88 5.08
CA ASP A 191 9.50 6.36 5.82
C ASP A 191 8.80 5.23 6.58
N SER A 192 8.66 4.05 5.96
CA SER A 192 8.15 2.83 6.60
C SER A 192 9.00 2.44 7.81
N LEU A 193 10.33 2.45 7.65
CA LEU A 193 11.29 2.11 8.69
C LEU A 193 11.25 3.09 9.87
N GLU A 194 11.28 4.40 9.61
CA GLU A 194 11.23 5.42 10.65
C GLU A 194 9.88 5.41 11.38
N TRP A 195 8.78 5.15 10.67
CA TRP A 195 7.47 5.01 11.32
C TRP A 195 7.42 3.80 12.25
N LEU A 196 7.91 2.62 11.84
CA LEU A 196 7.98 1.46 12.72
C LEU A 196 8.89 1.71 13.92
N ARG A 197 10.01 2.42 13.75
CA ARG A 197 10.90 2.79 14.87
C ARG A 197 10.15 3.60 15.94
N GLN A 198 9.26 4.49 15.52
CA GLN A 198 8.49 5.35 16.42
C GLN A 198 7.27 4.66 17.03
N ASN A 199 6.67 3.69 16.33
CA ASN A 199 5.34 3.18 16.66
C ASN A 199 5.29 1.68 17.00
N ALA A 200 6.28 0.88 16.59
CA ALA A 200 6.32 -0.57 16.70
C ALA A 200 7.77 -1.09 16.83
N LEU A 201 8.53 -0.53 17.79
CA LEU A 201 9.97 -0.78 17.93
C LEU A 201 10.30 -2.28 18.15
N ASP A 202 9.52 -2.99 18.94
CA ASP A 202 9.80 -4.40 19.25
C ASP A 202 9.68 -5.28 18.01
N GLU A 203 8.64 -5.09 17.20
CA GLU A 203 8.48 -5.80 15.91
C GLU A 203 9.58 -5.41 14.93
N LEU A 204 9.98 -4.14 14.89
CA LEU A 204 11.10 -3.71 14.07
C LEU A 204 12.40 -4.44 14.48
N LYS A 205 12.66 -4.58 15.78
CA LYS A 205 13.83 -5.32 16.29
C LYS A 205 13.79 -6.80 15.89
N GLU A 206 12.62 -7.43 15.93
CA GLU A 206 12.44 -8.83 15.50
C GLU A 206 12.80 -9.05 14.02
N MET A 207 12.72 -8.02 13.17
CA MET A 207 13.13 -8.11 11.76
C MET A 207 14.65 -8.12 11.57
N PHE A 208 15.43 -7.68 12.57
CA PHE A 208 16.88 -7.48 12.49
C PHE A 208 17.66 -8.30 13.52
N THR A 209 17.26 -9.56 13.72
CA THR A 209 17.91 -10.47 14.69
C THR A 209 19.08 -11.25 14.13
N VAL A 210 19.35 -11.16 12.82
CA VAL A 210 20.37 -11.95 12.15
C VAL A 210 21.71 -11.22 12.19
N GLU A 211 22.78 -11.95 12.49
CA GLU A 211 24.15 -11.44 12.41
C GLU A 211 24.54 -11.15 10.96
N ILE A 212 25.17 -9.99 10.73
CA ILE A 212 25.59 -9.56 9.40
C ILE A 212 27.08 -9.21 9.33
N CYS A 213 27.69 -9.24 8.15
CA CYS A 213 29.06 -8.79 7.97
C CYS A 213 29.27 -7.33 8.42
N THR A 214 30.42 -7.05 9.03
CA THR A 214 30.85 -5.71 9.42
C THR A 214 30.76 -4.73 8.26
N GLU A 215 31.22 -5.14 7.07
CA GLU A 215 31.18 -4.30 5.87
C GLU A 215 29.75 -3.91 5.46
N THR A 216 28.78 -4.82 5.60
CA THR A 216 27.37 -4.51 5.32
C THR A 216 26.82 -3.49 6.32
N LYS A 217 27.16 -3.66 7.61
CA LYS A 217 26.74 -2.75 8.68
C LYS A 217 27.33 -1.36 8.48
N ASP A 218 28.63 -1.26 8.22
CA ASP A 218 29.33 0.02 8.09
C ASP A 218 28.85 0.80 6.85
N ASN A 219 28.62 0.12 5.72
CA ASN A 219 28.05 0.74 4.53
C ASN A 219 26.62 1.24 4.76
N LEU A 220 25.76 0.46 5.45
CA LEU A 220 24.42 0.91 5.82
C LEU A 220 24.46 2.15 6.71
N LEU A 221 25.32 2.15 7.72
CA LEU A 221 25.45 3.29 8.65
C LEU A 221 25.99 4.53 7.95
N THR A 222 26.94 4.36 7.03
CA THR A 222 27.49 5.45 6.21
C THR A 222 26.41 6.03 5.32
N TYR A 223 25.65 5.17 4.64
CA TYR A 223 24.53 5.58 3.79
C TYR A 223 23.48 6.39 4.57
N LEU A 224 23.03 5.88 5.71
CA LEU A 224 22.04 6.57 6.53
C LEU A 224 22.56 7.91 7.08
N ALA A 225 23.86 7.98 7.42
CA ALA A 225 24.50 9.22 7.87
C ALA A 225 24.57 10.28 6.75
N GLN A 226 24.89 9.86 5.52
CA GLN A 226 24.87 10.74 4.34
C GLN A 226 23.48 11.29 4.02
N LYS A 227 22.42 10.54 4.37
CA LYS A 227 21.02 11.00 4.27
C LYS A 227 20.51 11.74 5.50
N GLU A 228 21.38 12.03 6.47
CA GLU A 228 21.05 12.71 7.73
C GLU A 228 20.00 11.95 8.58
N LEU A 229 19.88 10.64 8.40
CA LEU A 229 18.92 9.77 9.09
C LEU A 229 19.48 9.22 10.41
N TYR A 230 19.90 10.13 11.30
CA TYR A 230 20.65 9.76 12.50
C TYR A 230 19.89 8.88 13.49
N SER A 231 18.56 9.00 13.56
CA SER A 231 17.70 8.11 14.37
C SER A 231 17.82 6.65 13.93
N LEU A 232 17.83 6.43 12.62
CA LEU A 232 17.98 5.11 12.02
C LEU A 232 19.42 4.60 12.17
N CYS A 233 20.42 5.47 12.04
CA CYS A 233 21.81 5.12 12.36
C CYS A 233 21.94 4.57 13.77
N GLN A 234 21.37 5.27 14.76
CA GLN A 234 21.44 4.84 16.15
C GLN A 234 20.73 3.49 16.36
N PHE A 235 19.53 3.35 15.81
CA PHE A 235 18.76 2.10 15.85
C PHE A 235 19.58 0.91 15.33
N PHE A 236 20.18 1.04 14.14
CA PHE A 236 20.94 -0.05 13.53
C PHE A 236 22.30 -0.30 14.20
N LYS A 237 22.93 0.72 14.79
CA LYS A 237 24.13 0.53 15.61
C LYS A 237 23.85 -0.41 16.78
N GLU A 238 22.71 -0.21 17.46
CA GLU A 238 22.30 -0.97 18.64
C GLU A 238 21.70 -2.34 18.30
N THR A 239 20.98 -2.46 17.18
CA THR A 239 20.16 -3.64 16.88
C THR A 239 20.87 -4.66 16.00
N LEU A 240 21.62 -4.23 14.98
CA LEU A 240 22.28 -5.18 14.07
C LEU A 240 23.52 -5.78 14.74
N GLN A 241 23.50 -7.09 14.91
CA GLN A 241 24.64 -7.85 15.40
C GLN A 241 25.62 -8.10 14.25
N VAL A 242 26.90 -8.10 14.58
CA VAL A 242 27.98 -8.30 13.60
C VAL A 242 28.44 -9.75 13.68
N LEU A 243 28.47 -10.43 12.55
CA LEU A 243 29.09 -11.73 12.38
C LEU A 243 30.60 -11.58 12.38
N GLU A 244 31.28 -12.17 13.37
CA GLU A 244 32.74 -12.17 13.42
C GLU A 244 33.33 -13.04 12.29
N MET A 245 34.05 -12.39 11.37
CA MET A 245 34.77 -13.06 10.29
C MET A 245 36.28 -13.10 10.61
N PRO A 246 37.00 -14.17 10.19
CA PRO A 246 38.42 -14.34 10.52
C PRO A 246 39.35 -13.29 9.90
N PHE A 247 38.84 -12.47 8.98
CA PHE A 247 39.53 -11.31 8.43
C PHE A 247 38.52 -10.25 7.96
N TYR A 248 38.91 -8.99 8.07
CA TYR A 248 38.21 -7.85 7.49
C TYR A 248 38.72 -7.59 6.08
N PHE A 249 37.83 -7.19 5.17
CA PHE A 249 38.20 -6.79 3.82
C PHE A 249 37.60 -5.42 3.55
N GLU A 250 38.45 -4.41 3.41
CA GLU A 250 38.01 -3.06 3.14
C GLU A 250 37.45 -2.96 1.71
N ILE A 251 36.18 -2.56 1.61
CA ILE A 251 35.52 -2.34 0.32
C ILE A 251 35.53 -0.83 0.08
N PRO A 252 36.14 -0.35 -1.00
CA PRO A 252 36.16 1.08 -1.29
C PRO A 252 34.73 1.59 -1.49
N PRO A 253 34.45 2.86 -1.11
CA PRO A 253 33.14 3.45 -1.30
C PRO A 253 32.74 3.45 -2.78
N TYR A 254 31.44 3.40 -3.03
CA TYR A 254 30.94 3.46 -4.40
C TYR A 254 31.10 4.88 -4.95
N HIS A 255 31.89 5.00 -6.02
CA HIS A 255 31.98 6.23 -6.79
C HIS A 255 31.04 6.11 -7.99
N LYS A 256 30.07 7.03 -8.08
CA LYS A 256 29.18 7.09 -9.21
C LYS A 256 29.97 7.59 -10.41
N LYS A 257 30.29 6.70 -11.34
CA LYS A 257 30.87 7.09 -12.62
C LYS A 257 29.82 7.90 -13.39
N ILE A 258 29.99 9.22 -13.43
CA ILE A 258 29.25 10.08 -14.34
C ILE A 258 29.91 9.93 -15.71
N THR A 259 29.18 9.32 -16.64
CA THR A 259 29.53 9.38 -18.06
C THR A 259 29.00 10.68 -18.62
N ASN A 260 29.89 11.51 -19.17
CA ASN A 260 29.50 12.64 -20.00
C ASN A 260 28.87 12.13 -21.30
N ASP A 261 28.13 12.99 -22.00
CA ASP A 261 27.55 12.67 -23.33
C ASP A 261 28.60 12.21 -24.37
N ASP A 262 29.89 12.49 -24.12
CA ASP A 262 31.02 12.07 -24.96
C ASP A 262 31.62 10.70 -24.58
N GLY A 263 31.10 10.03 -23.55
CA GLY A 263 31.52 8.68 -23.13
C GLY A 263 32.80 8.63 -22.28
N ASP A 264 33.37 9.78 -21.93
CA ASP A 264 34.49 9.88 -20.99
C ASP A 264 34.01 9.79 -19.53
N TYR A 265 34.78 9.06 -18.72
CA TYR A 265 34.52 8.89 -17.29
C TYR A 265 35.04 10.10 -16.50
N ILE A 266 34.17 10.83 -15.82
CA ILE A 266 34.59 11.77 -14.76
C ILE A 266 34.56 11.02 -13.42
N ASN A 267 35.67 11.07 -12.68
CA ASN A 267 35.69 10.69 -11.27
C ASN A 267 35.21 11.89 -10.43
N GLU A 268 34.20 11.70 -9.58
CA GLU A 268 33.66 12.73 -8.67
C GLU A 268 34.63 13.17 -7.55
N ASP A 269 35.81 12.57 -7.44
CA ASP A 269 36.80 12.87 -6.37
C ASP A 269 37.86 13.91 -6.77
N GLU A 270 37.75 14.52 -7.96
CA GLU A 270 38.59 15.66 -8.36
C GLU A 270 37.86 17.00 -8.13
N GLU A 271 37.64 17.36 -6.86
CA GLU A 271 37.45 18.76 -6.41
C GLU A 271 38.51 19.15 -5.37
#